data_AF-A0A0L0CPB6-F1
#
_entry.id   AF-A0A0L0CPB6-F1
#
_cell.length_a   1.000
_cell.length_b   1.000
_cell.length_c   1.000
_cell.angle_alpha   90.00
_cell.angle_beta   90.00
_cell.angle_gamma   90.00
#
_symmetry.space_group_name_H-M   'P 1'
#
loop_
_entity.id
_entity.type
_entity.pdbx_description
1 polymer ?
#
loop_
_entity_poly.entity_id
_entity_poly.type
_entity_poly.pdbx_seq_one_letter_code
_entity_poly.pdbx_strand_id
1 'polypeptide(L)'
;MDELITPELDDVSLITADSKMDFNRIETKTENWNSLSEEVDIGETLLNILDEVRSLKSEFEKSDEESRQLIQNLKSEIQKLKSKVRTINTNIETELKLLPRLPMNSLEDLREFDDKLPLDDDLRAELKIFLQRCDGRDYALFLRDGLRALVTDELAVNLTWRGTPDKPSVQTFTCFVILRDICLSKFANVNLFDVNRKCQQHFLHAKDRVSKKKSSMGSIKRLTTITSSSHSQTKLPHTEDKISKTKPIVEDVTFPTTPTFSSYSLTVRPMTPDLLEPLPSPPLSTANLPRLPLKTLQSLEEFDDQLLENSKLKRTLKQYINKVGGVDYAKFLRCAFRTMMTDEVALQVTWRGTKEKQSIQEFTIFHIIRDACCAKFPEATKSEINKVCQNHFLYAKDRLKKRSRI
;
A
#
# COMPACT_ATOMS: atom_id res chain seq x y z
N MET A 1 45.75 -15.20 -18.13
CA MET A 1 46.35 -14.25 -17.18
C MET A 1 45.25 -13.93 -16.20
N ASP A 2 45.25 -14.69 -15.12
CA ASP A 2 44.22 -14.74 -14.10
C ASP A 2 44.44 -13.59 -13.10
N GLU A 3 43.46 -12.69 -12.98
CA GLU A 3 43.41 -11.75 -11.86
C GLU A 3 42.53 -12.34 -10.76
N LEU A 4 43.23 -12.80 -9.73
CA LEU A 4 42.73 -13.28 -8.45
C LEU A 4 41.95 -12.16 -7.72
N ILE A 5 40.63 -12.31 -7.63
CA ILE A 5 39.82 -11.58 -6.66
C ILE A 5 39.87 -12.37 -5.35
N THR A 6 40.69 -11.90 -4.41
CA THR A 6 40.65 -12.29 -3.00
C THR A 6 39.36 -11.78 -2.37
N PRO A 7 38.56 -12.62 -1.67
CA PRO A 7 37.54 -12.09 -0.79
C PRO A 7 38.21 -11.65 0.52
N GLU A 8 38.09 -10.35 0.82
CA GLU A 8 38.36 -9.79 2.14
C GLU A 8 37.65 -10.62 3.21
N LEU A 9 38.46 -11.11 4.14
CA LEU A 9 38.01 -11.68 5.40
C LEU A 9 37.41 -10.54 6.22
N ASP A 10 36.09 -10.40 6.20
CA ASP A 10 35.40 -9.62 7.22
C ASP A 10 35.65 -10.27 8.58
N ASP A 11 36.31 -9.49 9.43
CA ASP A 11 36.48 -9.67 10.86
C ASP A 11 35.14 -10.02 11.51
N VAL A 12 34.88 -11.32 11.69
CA VAL A 12 34.06 -11.75 12.81
C VAL A 12 34.96 -11.61 14.02
N SER A 13 34.90 -10.42 14.63
CA SER A 13 35.35 -10.23 15.98
C SER A 13 34.70 -11.33 16.82
N LEU A 14 35.52 -12.30 17.22
CA LEU A 14 35.20 -13.18 18.31
C LEU A 14 34.91 -12.25 19.48
N ILE A 15 33.63 -12.00 19.74
CA ILE A 15 33.21 -11.64 21.08
C ILE A 15 33.51 -12.89 21.89
N THR A 16 34.77 -13.01 22.33
CA THR A 16 35.09 -13.67 23.58
C THR A 16 34.18 -12.97 24.57
N ALA A 17 33.07 -13.64 24.92
CA ALA A 17 32.38 -13.30 26.13
C ALA A 17 33.41 -13.49 27.25
N ASP A 18 34.10 -12.40 27.57
CA ASP A 18 34.70 -12.20 28.88
C ASP A 18 33.54 -12.33 29.85
N SER A 19 33.24 -13.57 30.22
CA SER A 19 32.52 -13.86 31.43
C SER A 19 33.48 -13.43 32.53
N LYS A 20 33.46 -12.14 32.84
CA LYS A 20 33.79 -11.65 34.17
C LYS A 20 32.86 -12.41 35.10
N MET A 21 33.31 -13.56 35.58
CA MET A 21 32.85 -14.06 36.85
C MET A 21 33.25 -12.98 37.85
N ASP A 22 32.27 -12.17 38.24
CA ASP A 22 32.37 -11.37 39.43
C ASP A 22 32.61 -12.34 40.58
N PHE A 23 33.88 -12.49 40.96
CA PHE A 23 34.26 -13.11 42.21
C PHE A 23 33.69 -12.19 43.30
N ASN A 24 32.48 -12.53 43.76
CA ASN A 24 31.96 -11.98 44.99
C ASN A 24 33.02 -12.23 46.05
N ARG A 25 33.63 -11.14 46.53
CA ARG A 25 34.56 -11.13 47.65
C ARG A 25 33.86 -11.85 48.80
N ILE A 26 34.27 -13.10 49.05
CA ILE A 26 33.81 -13.85 50.20
C ILE A 26 34.30 -13.05 51.41
N GLU A 27 33.36 -12.41 52.11
CA GLU A 27 33.62 -11.85 53.42
C GLU A 27 34.03 -13.01 54.33
N THR A 28 35.32 -13.08 54.64
CA THR A 28 35.83 -14.00 55.66
C THR A 28 35.29 -13.53 57.00
N LYS A 29 34.10 -14.00 57.38
CA LYS A 29 33.71 -14.05 58.78
C LYS A 29 34.68 -14.99 59.46
N THR A 30 35.54 -14.42 60.29
CA THR A 30 36.36 -15.14 61.26
C THR A 30 35.43 -15.75 62.31
N GLU A 31 34.82 -16.89 61.98
CA GLU A 31 34.10 -17.70 62.93
C GLU A 31 35.10 -18.60 63.65
N ASN A 32 35.31 -18.21 64.91
CA ASN A 32 35.81 -18.95 66.06
C ASN A 32 36.12 -20.46 65.82
N TRP A 33 37.36 -20.78 65.50
CA TRP A 33 37.89 -22.15 65.47
C TRP A 33 38.20 -22.68 66.86
N ASN A 34 37.18 -22.84 67.72
CA ASN A 34 37.35 -23.60 68.95
C ASN A 34 36.06 -24.27 69.38
N SER A 35 35.91 -25.51 68.92
CA SER A 35 35.35 -26.69 69.63
C SER A 35 34.50 -27.52 68.68
N LEU A 36 35.16 -28.41 67.93
CA LEU A 36 34.59 -29.68 67.53
C LEU A 36 35.72 -30.70 67.51
N SER A 37 35.97 -31.22 68.70
CA SER A 37 36.47 -32.57 68.92
C SER A 37 35.47 -33.55 68.33
N GLU A 38 35.69 -33.93 67.08
CA GLU A 38 35.34 -35.22 66.49
C GLU A 38 36.34 -35.43 65.36
N GLU A 39 36.89 -36.64 65.24
CA GLU A 39 37.97 -37.03 64.33
C GLU A 39 37.58 -36.82 62.85
N VAL A 40 37.55 -35.56 62.39
CA VAL A 40 37.48 -35.25 60.98
C VAL A 40 38.91 -35.31 60.47
N ASP A 41 39.25 -36.41 59.82
CA ASP A 41 40.51 -36.55 59.12
C ASP A 41 40.56 -35.50 58.00
N ILE A 42 41.30 -34.42 58.28
CA ILE A 42 41.55 -33.32 57.35
C ILE A 42 42.17 -33.86 56.06
N GLY A 43 42.96 -34.93 56.15
CA GLY A 43 43.52 -35.63 55.00
C GLY A 43 42.44 -36.27 54.13
N GLU A 44 41.49 -36.99 54.75
CA GLU A 44 40.36 -37.63 54.06
C GLU A 44 39.44 -36.59 53.39
N THR A 45 39.18 -35.47 54.07
CA THR A 45 38.37 -34.38 53.52
C THR A 45 39.03 -33.72 52.31
N LEU A 46 40.35 -33.47 52.36
CA LEU A 46 41.11 -32.92 51.24
C LEU A 46 41.19 -33.88 50.05
N LEU A 47 41.28 -35.19 50.32
CA LEU A 47 41.24 -36.22 49.28
C LEU A 47 39.88 -36.27 48.57
N ASN A 48 38.78 -36.20 49.32
CA ASN A 48 37.43 -36.15 48.75
C ASN A 48 37.22 -34.91 47.85
N ILE A 49 37.71 -33.73 48.27
CA ILE A 49 37.65 -32.51 47.44
C ILE A 49 38.49 -32.67 46.17
N LEU A 50 39.70 -33.25 46.28
CA LEU A 50 40.56 -33.49 45.12
C LEU A 50 39.91 -34.44 44.10
N ASP A 51 39.22 -35.48 44.58
CA ASP A 51 38.49 -36.41 43.73
C ASP A 51 37.26 -35.77 43.08
N GLU A 52 36.53 -34.92 43.81
CA GLU A 52 35.40 -34.15 43.24
C GLU A 52 35.86 -33.16 42.17
N VAL A 53 36.94 -32.42 42.41
CA VAL A 53 37.54 -31.52 41.42
C VAL A 53 38.03 -32.29 40.20
N ARG A 54 38.60 -33.48 40.39
CA ARG A 54 39.03 -34.34 39.29
C ARG A 54 37.82 -34.86 38.50
N SER A 55 36.72 -35.21 39.17
CA SER A 55 35.46 -35.62 38.56
C SER A 55 34.85 -34.48 37.75
N LEU A 56 34.72 -33.28 38.33
CA LEU A 56 34.20 -32.08 37.67
C LEU A 56 35.03 -31.69 36.45
N LYS A 57 36.36 -31.81 36.53
CA LYS A 57 37.25 -31.57 35.38
C LYS A 57 36.96 -32.54 34.24
N SER A 58 36.79 -33.82 34.55
CA SER A 58 36.44 -34.86 33.56
C SER A 58 35.08 -34.58 32.90
N GLU A 59 34.07 -34.19 33.70
CA GLU A 59 32.75 -33.82 33.19
C GLU A 59 32.77 -32.56 32.31
N PHE A 60 33.54 -31.54 32.71
CA PHE A 60 33.71 -30.33 31.92
C PHE A 60 34.39 -30.62 30.58
N GLU A 61 35.47 -31.42 30.57
CA GLU A 61 36.16 -31.83 29.34
C GLU A 61 35.21 -32.60 28.40
N LYS A 62 34.37 -33.49 28.95
CA LYS A 62 33.35 -34.21 28.18
C LYS A 62 32.30 -33.25 27.59
N SER A 63 31.79 -32.31 28.39
CA SER A 63 30.80 -31.33 27.95
C SER A 63 31.37 -30.35 26.90
N ASP A 64 32.64 -29.97 27.02
CA ASP A 64 33.33 -29.12 26.04
C ASP A 64 33.51 -29.87 24.71
N GLU A 65 33.86 -31.14 24.76
CA GLU A 65 33.98 -31.99 23.57
C GLU A 65 32.63 -32.18 22.86
N GLU A 66 31.55 -32.45 23.61
CA GLU A 66 30.19 -32.51 23.05
C GLU A 66 29.78 -31.18 22.40
N SER A 67 30.12 -30.05 23.03
CA SER A 67 29.85 -28.71 22.49
C SER A 67 30.64 -28.43 21.21
N ARG A 68 31.92 -28.83 21.16
CA ARG A 68 32.76 -28.71 19.96
C ARG A 68 32.21 -29.53 18.80
N GLN A 69 31.76 -30.76 19.07
CA GLN A 69 31.15 -31.62 18.07
C GLN A 69 29.85 -31.03 17.53
N LEU A 70 28.99 -30.48 18.39
CA LEU A 70 27.77 -29.80 17.96
C LEU A 70 28.08 -28.57 17.09
N ILE A 71 29.04 -27.74 17.49
CA ILE A 71 29.47 -26.57 16.72
C ILE A 71 30.01 -27.01 15.34
N GLN A 72 30.79 -28.08 15.29
CA GLN A 72 31.33 -28.61 14.04
C GLN A 72 30.21 -29.12 13.13
N ASN A 73 29.22 -29.82 13.67
CA ASN A 73 28.08 -30.31 12.92
C ASN A 73 27.26 -29.15 12.34
N LEU A 74 26.93 -28.15 13.17
CA LEU A 74 26.22 -26.93 12.74
C LEU A 74 27.00 -26.16 11.66
N LYS A 75 28.33 -26.03 11.80
CA LYS A 75 29.18 -25.41 10.76
C LYS A 75 29.06 -26.16 9.43
N SER A 76 29.07 -27.50 9.46
CA SER A 76 28.93 -28.32 8.26
C SER A 76 27.54 -28.16 7.61
N GLU A 77 26.48 -28.07 8.42
CA GLU A 77 25.12 -27.88 7.94
C GLU A 77 24.92 -26.48 7.34
N ILE A 78 25.47 -25.45 7.99
CA ILE A 78 25.50 -24.08 7.45
C ILE A 78 26.26 -24.04 6.12
N GLN A 79 27.40 -24.72 6.00
CA GLN A 79 28.13 -24.80 4.72
C GLN A 79 27.31 -25.49 3.62
N LYS A 80 26.61 -26.58 3.96
CA LYS A 80 25.74 -27.30 3.04
C LYS A 80 24.52 -26.47 2.61
N LEU A 81 23.95 -25.68 3.52
CA LEU A 81 22.89 -24.73 3.19
C LEU A 81 23.42 -23.60 2.31
N LYS A 82 24.59 -23.05 2.63
CA LYS A 82 25.24 -21.99 1.86
C LYS A 82 25.55 -22.42 0.42
N SER A 83 25.98 -23.67 0.21
CA SER A 83 26.19 -24.20 -1.15
C SER A 83 24.87 -24.37 -1.91
N LYS A 84 23.83 -24.93 -1.27
CA LYS A 84 22.48 -25.03 -1.87
C LYS A 84 21.93 -23.66 -2.27
N VAL A 85 22.07 -22.64 -1.42
CA VAL A 85 21.63 -21.27 -1.71
C VAL A 85 22.39 -20.69 -2.91
N ARG A 86 23.71 -20.91 -3.01
CA ARG A 86 24.49 -20.48 -4.19
C ARG A 86 24.02 -21.16 -5.48
N THR A 87 23.72 -22.45 -5.44
CA THR A 87 23.19 -23.17 -6.61
C THR A 87 21.81 -22.66 -7.02
N ILE A 88 20.93 -22.37 -6.06
CA ILE A 88 19.61 -21.78 -6.35
C ILE A 88 19.77 -20.38 -6.95
N ASN A 89 20.64 -19.53 -6.39
CA ASN A 89 20.86 -18.18 -6.91
C ASN A 89 21.42 -18.17 -8.33
N THR A 90 22.40 -19.03 -8.63
CA THR A 90 22.97 -19.12 -9.99
C THR A 90 21.96 -19.60 -11.02
N ASN A 91 21.09 -20.55 -10.66
CA ASN A 91 19.99 -20.98 -11.52
C ASN A 91 18.96 -19.86 -11.72
N ILE A 92 18.66 -19.08 -10.69
CA ILE A 92 17.75 -17.93 -10.76
C ILE A 92 18.31 -16.82 -11.66
N GLU A 93 19.60 -16.47 -11.54
CA GLU A 93 20.26 -15.49 -12.43
C GLU A 93 20.27 -15.96 -13.89
N THR A 94 20.25 -17.28 -14.12
CA THR A 94 20.20 -17.85 -15.47
C THR A 94 18.81 -17.74 -16.10
N GLU A 95 17.74 -17.83 -15.28
CA GLU A 95 16.34 -17.62 -15.71
C GLU A 95 15.94 -16.13 -15.78
N LEU A 96 16.63 -15.28 -15.01
CA LEU A 96 16.49 -13.83 -14.76
C LEU A 96 17.05 -12.85 -15.83
N LYS A 97 17.26 -13.25 -17.09
CA LYS A 97 18.17 -12.50 -17.99
C LYS A 97 17.58 -11.26 -18.66
N LEU A 98 16.26 -11.20 -18.85
CA LEU A 98 15.61 -10.13 -19.60
C LEU A 98 15.10 -9.00 -18.68
N LEU A 99 14.92 -9.27 -17.39
CA LEU A 99 14.44 -8.26 -16.44
C LEU A 99 15.49 -7.17 -16.16
N PRO A 100 15.07 -5.90 -16.05
CA PRO A 100 15.94 -4.83 -15.60
C PRO A 100 16.34 -5.01 -14.13
N ARG A 101 17.26 -4.18 -13.65
CA ARG A 101 17.56 -4.13 -12.22
C ARG A 101 16.33 -3.65 -11.45
N LEU A 102 15.76 -4.56 -10.67
CA LEU A 102 14.63 -4.33 -9.78
C LEU A 102 15.12 -4.18 -8.32
N PRO A 103 14.48 -3.35 -7.48
CA PRO A 103 13.38 -2.42 -7.80
C PRO A 103 13.84 -1.16 -8.53
N MET A 104 12.99 -0.64 -9.42
CA MET A 104 13.25 0.58 -10.19
C MET A 104 13.16 1.83 -9.32
N ASN A 105 14.05 2.79 -9.56
CA ASN A 105 14.17 4.02 -8.79
C ASN A 105 13.84 5.29 -9.59
N SER A 106 13.67 5.18 -10.91
CA SER A 106 13.33 6.31 -11.78
C SER A 106 12.04 6.04 -12.56
N LEU A 107 11.34 7.12 -12.90
CA LEU A 107 10.10 7.03 -13.67
C LEU A 107 10.36 6.68 -15.14
N GLU A 108 11.52 7.06 -15.66
CA GLU A 108 11.92 6.80 -17.03
C GLU A 108 12.17 5.30 -17.24
N ASP A 109 12.96 4.68 -16.35
CA ASP A 109 13.22 3.23 -16.40
C ASP A 109 11.92 2.43 -16.29
N LEU A 110 10.99 2.86 -15.44
CA LEU A 110 9.68 2.24 -15.29
C LEU A 110 8.87 2.32 -16.59
N ARG A 111 8.87 3.48 -17.28
CA ARG A 111 8.16 3.63 -18.56
C ARG A 111 8.78 2.79 -19.65
N GLU A 112 10.09 2.86 -19.82
CA GLU A 112 10.80 2.11 -20.85
C GLU A 112 10.61 0.59 -20.68
N PHE A 113 10.67 0.11 -19.43
CA PHE A 113 10.38 -1.28 -19.12
C PHE A 113 8.91 -1.63 -19.41
N ASP A 114 7.96 -0.80 -18.98
CA ASP A 114 6.54 -1.09 -19.10
C ASP A 114 6.04 -1.06 -20.55
N ASP A 115 6.60 -0.18 -21.39
CA ASP A 115 6.29 -0.08 -22.81
C ASP A 115 6.76 -1.31 -23.60
N LYS A 116 7.77 -2.05 -23.09
CA LYS A 116 8.24 -3.31 -23.67
C LYS A 116 7.38 -4.52 -23.29
N LEU A 117 6.74 -4.51 -22.11
CA LEU A 117 5.92 -5.64 -21.62
C LEU A 117 4.76 -6.08 -22.54
N PRO A 118 4.04 -5.20 -23.25
CA PRO A 118 3.00 -5.65 -24.18
C PRO A 118 3.57 -6.16 -25.52
N LEU A 119 4.85 -5.90 -25.82
CA LEU A 119 5.49 -6.26 -27.07
C LEU A 119 6.36 -7.53 -26.96
N ASP A 120 6.85 -7.84 -25.76
CA ASP A 120 7.77 -8.93 -25.50
C ASP A 120 7.13 -9.97 -24.54
N ASP A 121 6.74 -11.10 -25.12
CA ASP A 121 6.10 -12.20 -24.39
C ASP A 121 7.05 -12.91 -23.43
N ASP A 122 8.33 -13.01 -23.77
CA ASP A 122 9.34 -13.66 -22.94
C ASP A 122 9.66 -12.79 -21.73
N LEU A 123 9.86 -11.49 -21.92
CA LEU A 123 10.02 -10.52 -20.83
C LEU A 123 8.83 -10.54 -19.88
N ARG A 124 7.61 -10.63 -20.43
CA ARG A 124 6.37 -10.72 -19.66
C ARG A 124 6.27 -12.03 -18.88
N ALA A 125 6.70 -13.16 -19.46
CA ALA A 125 6.74 -14.45 -18.78
C ALA A 125 7.76 -14.42 -17.62
N GLU A 126 8.93 -13.84 -17.85
CA GLU A 126 9.99 -13.69 -16.86
C GLU A 126 9.54 -12.81 -15.69
N LEU A 127 8.86 -11.68 -15.97
CA LEU A 127 8.26 -10.83 -14.94
C LEU A 127 7.22 -11.60 -14.11
N LYS A 128 6.39 -12.44 -14.74
CA LYS A 128 5.41 -13.27 -14.01
C LYS A 128 6.10 -14.26 -13.09
N ILE A 129 7.14 -14.95 -13.56
CA ILE A 129 7.92 -15.88 -12.74
C ILE A 129 8.56 -15.15 -11.56
N PHE A 130 9.16 -13.99 -11.80
CA PHE A 130 9.74 -13.14 -10.76
C PHE A 130 8.70 -12.74 -9.70
N LEU A 131 7.54 -12.22 -10.11
CA LEU A 131 6.49 -11.78 -9.18
C LEU A 131 5.82 -12.94 -8.45
N GLN A 132 5.73 -14.12 -9.04
CA GLN A 132 5.20 -15.31 -8.38
C GLN A 132 6.05 -15.76 -7.20
N ARG A 133 7.36 -15.46 -7.21
CA ARG A 133 8.30 -15.74 -6.11
C ARG A 133 8.11 -14.82 -4.90
N CYS A 134 7.37 -13.72 -5.03
CA CYS A 134 7.07 -12.86 -3.89
C CYS A 134 6.33 -13.66 -2.81
N ASP A 135 6.93 -13.67 -1.62
CA ASP A 135 6.39 -14.36 -0.46
C ASP A 135 5.14 -13.64 0.06
N GLY A 136 4.19 -14.38 0.60
CA GLY A 136 2.90 -13.82 0.99
C GLY A 136 1.94 -14.90 1.44
N ARG A 137 1.85 -15.07 2.77
CA ARG A 137 0.83 -15.91 3.42
C ARG A 137 -0.59 -15.39 3.16
N ASP A 138 -0.72 -14.09 2.90
CA ASP A 138 -1.96 -13.44 2.50
C ASP A 138 -1.73 -12.51 1.29
N TYR A 139 -2.82 -12.09 0.67
CA TYR A 139 -2.79 -11.23 -0.52
C TYR A 139 -2.24 -9.82 -0.24
N ALA A 140 -2.40 -9.30 0.98
CA ALA A 140 -1.98 -7.96 1.32
C ALA A 140 -0.45 -7.87 1.47
N LEU A 141 0.16 -8.90 2.07
CA LEU A 141 1.59 -9.08 2.15
C LEU A 141 2.18 -9.34 0.76
N PHE A 142 1.56 -10.23 -0.02
CA PHE A 142 1.97 -10.48 -1.41
C PHE A 142 2.01 -9.19 -2.24
N LEU A 143 0.94 -8.38 -2.20
CA LEU A 143 0.89 -7.12 -2.93
C LEU A 143 1.94 -6.14 -2.44
N ARG A 144 2.12 -6.01 -1.12
CA ARG A 144 3.13 -5.11 -0.54
C ARG A 144 4.53 -5.50 -1.02
N ASP A 145 4.85 -6.78 -1.01
CA ASP A 145 6.18 -7.28 -1.33
C ASP A 145 6.42 -7.25 -2.85
N GLY A 146 5.41 -7.57 -3.66
CA GLY A 146 5.45 -7.41 -5.11
C GLY A 146 5.61 -5.94 -5.56
N LEU A 147 4.88 -5.01 -4.94
CA LEU A 147 5.02 -3.58 -5.24
C LEU A 147 6.42 -3.05 -4.92
N ARG A 148 6.98 -3.49 -3.78
CA ARG A 148 8.35 -3.14 -3.37
C ARG A 148 9.43 -3.82 -4.21
N ALA A 149 9.12 -4.96 -4.81
CA ALA A 149 10.01 -5.62 -5.75
C ALA A 149 10.05 -4.88 -7.10
N LEU A 150 8.94 -4.24 -7.51
CA LEU A 150 8.89 -3.48 -8.76
C LEU A 150 9.50 -2.09 -8.64
N VAL A 151 9.13 -1.32 -7.61
CA VAL A 151 9.51 0.09 -7.47
C VAL A 151 9.94 0.44 -6.06
N THR A 152 10.88 1.39 -5.96
CA THR A 152 11.32 1.91 -4.66
C THR A 152 10.28 2.84 -4.04
N ASP A 153 10.36 3.04 -2.72
CA ASP A 153 9.50 4.01 -2.02
C ASP A 153 9.75 5.45 -2.54
N GLU A 154 10.98 5.75 -2.96
CA GLU A 154 11.38 7.02 -3.53
C GLU A 154 10.68 7.27 -4.89
N LEU A 155 10.60 6.25 -5.75
CA LEU A 155 9.84 6.34 -7.01
C LEU A 155 8.32 6.36 -6.75
N ALA A 156 7.84 5.57 -5.78
CA ALA A 156 6.41 5.48 -5.46
C ALA A 156 5.79 6.84 -5.05
N VAL A 157 6.57 7.77 -4.50
CA VAL A 157 6.13 9.15 -4.19
C VAL A 157 5.73 9.94 -5.45
N ASN A 158 6.33 9.61 -6.59
CA ASN A 158 6.09 10.26 -7.88
C ASN A 158 4.98 9.59 -8.70
N LEU A 159 4.34 8.56 -8.15
CA LEU A 159 3.21 7.87 -8.74
C LEU A 159 1.96 8.16 -7.93
N THR A 160 0.80 8.13 -8.58
CA THR A 160 -0.51 8.26 -7.91
C THR A 160 -1.45 7.18 -8.39
N TRP A 161 -2.47 6.84 -7.60
CA TRP A 161 -3.39 5.78 -8.00
C TRP A 161 -4.25 6.16 -9.21
N ARG A 162 -4.67 7.43 -9.33
CA ARG A 162 -5.56 7.90 -10.42
C ARG A 162 -4.86 8.74 -11.49
N GLY A 163 -3.64 9.20 -11.23
CA GLY A 163 -2.97 10.20 -12.06
C GLY A 163 -3.30 11.62 -11.61
N THR A 164 -2.35 12.51 -11.80
CA THR A 164 -2.50 13.97 -11.74
C THR A 164 -1.78 14.57 -12.97
N PRO A 165 -1.90 15.88 -13.25
CA PRO A 165 -1.14 16.50 -14.34
C PRO A 165 0.38 16.27 -14.23
N ASP A 166 0.89 16.21 -13.00
CA ASP A 166 2.33 16.09 -12.73
C ASP A 166 2.79 14.64 -12.52
N LYS A 167 1.89 13.71 -12.18
CA LYS A 167 2.24 12.34 -11.76
C LYS A 167 1.39 11.32 -12.48
N PRO A 168 1.98 10.31 -13.13
CA PRO A 168 1.21 9.31 -13.84
C PRO A 168 0.42 8.41 -12.88
N SER A 169 -0.62 7.81 -13.44
CA SER A 169 -1.45 6.84 -12.76
C SER A 169 -0.73 5.49 -12.70
N VAL A 170 -0.67 4.86 -11.53
CA VAL A 170 -0.17 3.48 -11.38
C VAL A 170 -0.99 2.51 -12.24
N GLN A 171 -2.27 2.80 -12.46
CA GLN A 171 -3.15 1.92 -13.22
C GLN A 171 -2.83 1.86 -14.73
N THR A 172 -2.02 2.79 -15.25
CA THR A 172 -1.63 2.77 -16.67
C THR A 172 -0.47 1.85 -16.97
N PHE A 173 0.27 1.40 -15.95
CA PHE A 173 1.43 0.53 -16.16
C PHE A 173 1.03 -0.95 -16.13
N THR A 174 1.43 -1.65 -17.18
CA THR A 174 1.23 -3.08 -17.42
C THR A 174 1.82 -3.96 -16.31
N CYS A 175 2.98 -3.61 -15.76
CA CYS A 175 3.63 -4.37 -14.69
C CYS A 175 2.76 -4.46 -13.42
N PHE A 176 2.05 -3.38 -13.06
CA PHE A 176 1.13 -3.38 -11.91
C PHE A 176 -0.17 -4.13 -12.23
N VAL A 177 -0.62 -4.08 -13.49
CA VAL A 177 -1.75 -4.90 -13.96
C VAL A 177 -1.41 -6.38 -13.85
N ILE A 178 -0.21 -6.79 -14.28
CA ILE A 178 0.27 -8.17 -14.17
C ILE A 178 0.32 -8.60 -12.70
N LEU A 179 0.90 -7.79 -11.81
CA LEU A 179 0.97 -8.09 -10.37
C LEU A 179 -0.44 -8.30 -9.77
N ARG A 180 -1.38 -7.43 -10.12
CA ARG A 180 -2.77 -7.50 -9.70
C ARG A 180 -3.44 -8.79 -10.19
N ASP A 181 -3.24 -9.14 -11.44
CA ASP A 181 -3.85 -10.32 -12.05
C ASP A 181 -3.26 -11.62 -11.45
N ILE A 182 -1.95 -11.65 -11.16
CA ILE A 182 -1.31 -12.74 -10.40
C ILE A 182 -1.92 -12.85 -9.00
N CYS A 183 -2.13 -11.73 -8.31
CA CYS A 183 -2.75 -11.72 -6.98
C CYS A 183 -4.15 -12.34 -7.01
N LEU A 184 -5.01 -11.92 -7.95
CA LEU A 184 -6.36 -12.46 -8.10
C LEU A 184 -6.35 -13.95 -8.48
N SER A 185 -5.37 -14.39 -9.27
CA SER A 185 -5.20 -15.81 -9.59
C SER A 185 -4.70 -16.64 -8.41
N LYS A 186 -3.83 -16.07 -7.55
CA LYS A 186 -3.22 -16.76 -6.41
C LYS A 186 -4.18 -16.87 -5.21
N PHE A 187 -5.08 -15.89 -5.06
CA PHE A 187 -5.96 -15.80 -3.91
C PHE A 187 -7.45 -15.76 -4.32
N ALA A 188 -8.07 -16.94 -4.40
CA ALA A 188 -9.45 -17.10 -4.89
C ALA A 188 -10.53 -16.32 -4.12
N ASN A 189 -10.29 -16.03 -2.83
CA ASN A 189 -11.25 -15.33 -1.97
C ASN A 189 -11.14 -13.80 -2.05
N VAL A 190 -10.19 -13.28 -2.84
CA VAL A 190 -9.89 -11.85 -2.90
C VAL A 190 -10.54 -11.27 -4.15
N ASN A 191 -11.24 -10.15 -3.97
CA ASN A 191 -11.84 -9.43 -5.08
C ASN A 191 -10.94 -8.28 -5.54
N LEU A 192 -11.16 -7.83 -6.77
CA LEU A 192 -10.43 -6.74 -7.40
C LEU A 192 -10.44 -5.43 -6.58
N PHE A 193 -11.53 -5.16 -5.85
CA PHE A 193 -11.67 -3.95 -5.04
C PHE A 193 -10.67 -3.96 -3.87
N ASP A 194 -10.54 -5.07 -3.15
CA ASP A 194 -9.63 -5.20 -2.03
C ASP A 194 -8.16 -5.10 -2.48
N VAL A 195 -7.83 -5.69 -3.63
CA VAL A 195 -6.50 -5.55 -4.25
C VAL A 195 -6.21 -4.10 -4.60
N ASN A 196 -7.11 -3.44 -5.34
CA ASN A 196 -6.94 -2.06 -5.74
C ASN A 196 -6.81 -1.12 -4.54
N ARG A 197 -7.63 -1.33 -3.50
CA ARG A 197 -7.54 -0.57 -2.25
C ARG A 197 -6.16 -0.73 -1.61
N LYS A 198 -5.60 -1.93 -1.58
CA LYS A 198 -4.26 -2.18 -1.01
C LYS A 198 -3.15 -1.54 -1.83
N CYS A 199 -3.21 -1.65 -3.15
CA CYS A 199 -2.27 -0.97 -4.02
C CYS A 199 -2.36 0.56 -3.86
N GLN A 200 -3.56 1.13 -3.85
CA GLN A 200 -3.77 2.56 -3.61
C GLN A 200 -3.15 3.03 -2.27
N GLN A 201 -3.40 2.30 -1.18
CA GLN A 201 -2.80 2.59 0.13
C GLN A 201 -1.26 2.58 0.07
N HIS A 202 -0.68 1.67 -0.71
CA HIS A 202 0.77 1.58 -0.87
C HIS A 202 1.36 2.86 -1.45
N PHE A 203 0.78 3.42 -2.51
CA PHE A 203 1.30 4.65 -3.12
C PHE A 203 0.92 5.90 -2.32
N LEU A 204 -0.28 5.96 -1.75
CA LEU A 204 -0.73 7.08 -0.92
C LEU A 204 0.24 7.34 0.25
N HIS A 205 0.68 6.27 0.93
CA HIS A 205 1.59 6.38 2.08
C HIS A 205 3.08 6.37 1.74
N ALA A 206 3.46 6.44 0.45
CA ALA A 206 4.87 6.40 0.05
C ALA A 206 5.67 7.56 0.66
N LYS A 207 5.11 8.77 0.66
CA LYS A 207 5.77 9.96 1.22
C LYS A 207 6.02 9.82 2.72
N ASP A 208 5.07 9.26 3.45
CA ASP A 208 5.21 9.00 4.89
C ASP A 208 6.31 7.97 5.16
N ARG A 209 6.40 6.91 4.34
CA ARG A 209 7.46 5.90 4.46
C ARG A 209 8.85 6.49 4.24
N VAL A 210 9.03 7.26 3.16
CA VAL A 210 10.30 7.95 2.87
C VAL A 210 10.67 8.91 4.00
N SER A 211 9.70 9.65 4.53
CA SER A 211 9.92 10.61 5.62
C SER A 211 10.34 9.90 6.91
N LYS A 212 9.66 8.81 7.28
CA LYS A 212 10.02 7.98 8.45
C LYS A 212 11.42 7.37 8.31
N LYS A 213 11.79 6.90 7.11
CA LYS A 213 13.13 6.35 6.81
C LYS A 213 14.22 7.42 7.01
N LYS A 214 13.97 8.65 6.55
CA LYS A 214 14.89 9.79 6.77
C LYS A 214 15.00 10.16 8.27
N SER A 215 13.89 10.18 9.00
CA SER A 215 13.90 10.45 10.45
C SER A 215 14.60 9.35 11.25
N SER A 216 14.38 8.08 10.91
CA SER A 216 15.05 6.93 11.54
C SER A 216 16.55 6.94 11.32
N MET A 217 17.01 7.20 10.08
CA MET A 217 18.44 7.38 9.80
C MET A 217 19.03 8.63 10.48
N GLY A 218 18.25 9.69 10.62
CA GLY A 218 18.64 10.89 11.38
C GLY A 218 18.79 10.64 12.89
N SER A 219 18.00 9.72 13.46
CA SER A 219 18.11 9.30 14.86
C SER A 219 19.30 8.37 15.10
N ILE A 220 19.61 7.47 14.15
CA ILE A 220 20.80 6.59 14.22
C ILE A 220 22.08 7.43 14.12
N LYS A 221 22.12 8.42 13.23
CA LYS A 221 23.24 9.39 13.14
C LYS A 221 23.41 10.26 14.39
N ARG A 222 22.37 10.39 15.22
CA ARG A 222 22.42 11.15 16.48
C ARG A 222 22.98 10.32 17.64
N LEU A 223 22.90 8.98 17.56
CA LEU A 223 23.55 8.09 18.53
C LEU A 223 25.06 7.92 18.27
N THR A 224 25.51 8.03 17.02
CA THR A 224 26.94 7.92 16.65
C THR A 224 27.73 9.23 16.80
N THR A 225 27.08 10.33 17.17
CA THR A 225 27.73 11.67 17.25
C THR A 225 27.79 12.21 18.70
N ILE A 226 27.66 11.34 19.71
CA ILE A 226 27.91 11.71 21.12
C ILE A 226 29.38 11.41 21.49
N THR A 227 30.31 11.94 20.71
CA THR A 227 31.70 12.19 21.12
C THR A 227 32.30 13.27 20.21
N SER A 228 31.80 14.49 20.33
CA SER A 228 32.58 15.72 20.13
C SER A 228 31.71 16.94 20.43
N SER A 229 31.77 17.38 21.70
CA SER A 229 31.58 18.77 22.14
C SER A 229 32.48 19.70 21.28
N SER A 230 32.20 20.96 20.94
CA SER A 230 31.60 22.06 21.73
C SER A 230 31.38 23.29 20.82
N HIS A 231 30.51 24.22 21.27
CA HIS A 231 30.51 25.68 20.99
C HIS A 231 30.09 26.15 19.57
N SER A 232 29.30 27.20 19.32
CA SER A 232 28.64 28.21 20.15
C SER A 232 27.63 29.03 19.30
N GLN A 233 26.56 29.51 19.98
CA GLN A 233 25.96 30.85 19.89
C GLN A 233 25.11 31.35 18.67
N THR A 234 23.80 31.51 18.97
CA THR A 234 22.97 32.75 18.91
C THR A 234 22.96 33.65 17.66
N LYS A 235 21.78 33.77 17.00
CA LYS A 235 20.88 34.97 16.97
C LYS A 235 19.86 34.93 15.80
N LEU A 236 18.59 35.19 16.12
CA LEU A 236 17.51 35.71 15.26
C LEU A 236 17.60 37.26 15.20
N PRO A 237 16.69 38.01 14.54
CA PRO A 237 16.01 37.86 13.23
C PRO A 237 16.04 39.18 12.40
N HIS A 238 15.62 39.18 11.12
CA HIS A 238 14.91 40.36 10.58
C HIS A 238 14.05 40.06 9.34
N THR A 239 12.85 40.62 9.37
CA THR A 239 11.81 40.80 8.35
C THR A 239 12.03 42.07 7.54
N GLU A 240 11.63 42.07 6.26
CA GLU A 240 10.82 43.10 5.56
C GLU A 240 10.72 42.75 4.06
N ASP A 241 9.49 42.58 3.52
CA ASP A 241 8.77 43.49 2.57
C ASP A 241 9.38 43.51 1.14
N LYS A 242 8.70 43.55 -0.02
CA LYS A 242 7.32 43.81 -0.46
C LYS A 242 7.28 43.65 -2.02
N ILE A 243 6.11 43.30 -2.58
CA ILE A 243 5.51 43.81 -3.86
C ILE A 243 6.19 43.34 -5.19
N SER A 244 5.55 42.92 -6.30
CA SER A 244 4.29 43.37 -6.94
C SER A 244 3.69 42.36 -7.94
N LYS A 245 2.41 42.62 -8.25
CA LYS A 245 1.50 42.05 -9.27
C LYS A 245 2.00 42.20 -10.72
N THR A 246 1.54 41.31 -11.62
CA THR A 246 0.75 41.65 -12.83
C THR A 246 0.17 40.40 -13.55
N LYS A 247 -1.04 40.58 -14.12
CA LYS A 247 -1.81 39.79 -15.12
C LYS A 247 -2.15 40.82 -16.24
N PRO A 248 -2.87 40.53 -17.34
CA PRO A 248 -3.28 39.26 -18.00
C PRO A 248 -3.01 39.32 -19.54
N ILE A 249 -3.54 38.38 -20.34
CA ILE A 249 -4.11 38.61 -21.71
C ILE A 249 -4.90 37.36 -22.16
N VAL A 250 -5.97 37.64 -22.94
CA VAL A 250 -7.08 36.81 -23.42
C VAL A 250 -6.83 36.43 -24.87
N GLU A 251 -7.34 35.29 -25.36
CA GLU A 251 -7.81 35.18 -26.75
C GLU A 251 -8.86 34.07 -26.95
N ASP A 252 -9.70 34.33 -27.94
CA ASP A 252 -11.06 33.87 -28.21
C ASP A 252 -11.07 33.28 -29.63
N VAL A 253 -11.62 32.07 -29.87
CA VAL A 253 -11.89 31.60 -31.24
C VAL A 253 -13.12 30.67 -31.30
N THR A 254 -13.95 31.01 -32.28
CA THR A 254 -15.32 30.62 -32.65
C THR A 254 -15.44 29.28 -33.41
N PHE A 255 -16.63 28.66 -33.33
CA PHE A 255 -17.10 27.51 -34.13
C PHE A 255 -17.56 27.89 -35.56
N PRO A 256 -17.75 26.87 -36.44
CA PRO A 256 -19.01 26.82 -37.20
C PRO A 256 -19.65 25.41 -37.40
N THR A 257 -20.96 25.38 -37.18
CA THR A 257 -22.13 24.95 -37.99
C THR A 257 -22.21 23.60 -38.77
N THR A 258 -23.41 23.01 -38.62
CA THR A 258 -24.12 21.82 -39.16
C THR A 258 -24.38 21.75 -40.69
N PRO A 259 -24.95 20.62 -41.19
CA PRO A 259 -26.40 20.54 -41.55
C PRO A 259 -27.11 19.20 -41.15
N THR A 260 -28.37 19.21 -40.64
CA THR A 260 -29.71 18.92 -41.29
C THR A 260 -29.81 17.55 -42.00
N PHE A 261 -30.75 16.62 -41.77
CA PHE A 261 -32.24 16.58 -41.83
C PHE A 261 -32.69 15.21 -41.20
N SER A 262 -33.82 15.02 -40.53
CA SER A 262 -35.07 14.53 -41.16
C SER A 262 -36.14 14.22 -40.08
N SER A 263 -37.38 14.52 -40.42
CA SER A 263 -38.61 14.52 -39.63
C SER A 263 -39.37 13.18 -39.65
N TYR A 264 -40.00 12.81 -38.53
CA TYR A 264 -41.27 12.08 -38.56
C TYR A 264 -42.22 12.58 -37.47
N SER A 265 -43.49 12.70 -37.88
CA SER A 265 -44.61 13.34 -37.20
C SER A 265 -45.30 12.49 -36.12
N LEU A 266 -45.77 13.23 -35.11
CA LEU A 266 -47.08 13.20 -34.43
C LEU A 266 -47.69 11.85 -34.00
N THR A 267 -47.87 11.71 -32.68
CA THR A 267 -49.20 11.39 -32.14
C THR A 267 -49.40 12.14 -30.82
N VAL A 268 -50.32 13.11 -30.83
CA VAL A 268 -50.75 13.90 -29.67
C VAL A 268 -51.74 13.06 -28.86
N ARG A 269 -51.55 12.99 -27.54
CA ARG A 269 -52.61 12.61 -26.60
C ARG A 269 -52.85 13.75 -25.59
N PRO A 270 -54.09 13.95 -25.13
CA PRO A 270 -54.52 15.20 -24.52
C PRO A 270 -53.99 15.38 -23.09
N MET A 271 -53.79 16.64 -22.73
CA MET A 271 -53.43 17.10 -21.39
C MET A 271 -54.54 16.82 -20.38
N THR A 272 -54.15 16.23 -19.25
CA THR A 272 -54.80 16.43 -17.95
C THR A 272 -53.94 17.40 -17.13
N PRO A 273 -54.48 18.53 -16.65
CA PRO A 273 -53.77 19.41 -15.74
C PRO A 273 -54.03 18.93 -14.32
N ASP A 274 -53.07 18.25 -13.70
CA ASP A 274 -53.14 18.06 -12.25
C ASP A 274 -51.76 17.92 -11.61
N LEU A 275 -51.57 18.79 -10.61
CA LEU A 275 -50.64 18.72 -9.48
C LEU A 275 -49.14 18.55 -9.76
N LEU A 276 -48.43 19.68 -9.71
CA LEU A 276 -47.03 19.76 -9.30
C LEU A 276 -46.85 19.01 -7.96
N GLU A 277 -46.25 17.82 -8.00
CA GLU A 277 -45.65 17.21 -6.81
C GLU A 277 -44.47 18.09 -6.35
N PRO A 278 -44.47 18.61 -5.11
CA PRO A 278 -43.33 19.33 -4.58
C PRO A 278 -42.16 18.37 -4.42
N LEU A 279 -40.96 18.81 -4.85
CA LEU A 279 -39.70 18.16 -4.50
C LEU A 279 -39.65 17.90 -2.98
N PRO A 280 -39.31 16.68 -2.53
CA PRO A 280 -39.19 16.40 -1.11
C PRO A 280 -38.13 17.32 -0.51
N SER A 281 -38.54 18.15 0.45
CA SER A 281 -37.65 19.00 1.23
C SER A 281 -36.64 18.14 2.00
N PRO A 282 -35.36 18.57 2.08
CA PRO A 282 -34.32 17.78 2.71
C PRO A 282 -34.53 17.69 4.23
N PRO A 283 -34.39 16.50 4.85
CA PRO A 283 -34.49 16.36 6.29
C PRO A 283 -33.31 17.05 7.00
N LEU A 284 -33.62 17.71 8.12
CA LEU A 284 -32.71 18.44 9.00
C LEU A 284 -31.49 17.63 9.45
N SER A 285 -30.35 18.33 9.46
CA SER A 285 -29.10 18.09 10.21
C SER A 285 -28.33 16.79 9.96
N THR A 286 -27.66 16.70 8.81
CA THR A 286 -26.52 15.80 8.54
C THR A 286 -25.21 16.59 8.63
N ALA A 287 -24.76 16.92 9.83
CA ALA A 287 -23.67 17.88 10.10
C ALA A 287 -22.29 17.59 9.46
N ASN A 288 -22.13 16.54 8.63
CA ASN A 288 -20.84 16.18 8.02
C ASN A 288 -20.92 15.79 6.54
N LEU A 289 -22.08 15.86 5.87
CA LEU A 289 -22.13 15.60 4.43
C LEU A 289 -21.94 16.92 3.65
N PRO A 290 -21.19 16.91 2.53
CA PRO A 290 -21.07 18.07 1.66
C PRO A 290 -22.45 18.45 1.12
N ARG A 291 -22.55 19.65 0.56
CA ARG A 291 -23.80 20.09 -0.07
C ARG A 291 -24.05 19.26 -1.33
N LEU A 292 -25.05 18.40 -1.26
CA LEU A 292 -25.49 17.53 -2.35
C LEU A 292 -26.63 18.18 -3.16
N PRO A 293 -26.77 17.89 -4.47
CA PRO A 293 -25.88 17.09 -5.30
C PRO A 293 -24.57 17.83 -5.68
N LEU A 294 -23.50 17.08 -5.86
CA LEU A 294 -22.18 17.58 -6.27
C LEU A 294 -22.21 18.10 -7.70
N LYS A 295 -21.62 19.28 -7.92
CA LYS A 295 -21.74 20.04 -9.18
C LYS A 295 -20.50 20.00 -10.06
N THR A 296 -19.34 19.61 -9.51
CA THR A 296 -18.07 19.53 -10.23
C THR A 296 -17.43 18.17 -10.05
N LEU A 297 -16.67 17.70 -11.04
CA LEU A 297 -15.93 16.44 -10.96
C LEU A 297 -14.92 16.46 -9.81
N GLN A 298 -14.19 17.56 -9.65
CA GLN A 298 -13.25 17.74 -8.54
C GLN A 298 -13.93 17.57 -7.17
N SER A 299 -15.13 18.13 -6.97
CA SER A 299 -15.86 17.95 -5.71
C SER A 299 -16.30 16.49 -5.47
N LEU A 300 -16.51 15.72 -6.53
CA LEU A 300 -16.79 14.29 -6.46
C LEU A 300 -15.55 13.50 -6.09
N GLU A 301 -14.40 13.81 -6.70
CA GLU A 301 -13.11 13.18 -6.39
C GLU A 301 -12.69 13.45 -4.94
N GLU A 302 -12.68 14.72 -4.51
CA GLU A 302 -12.33 15.11 -3.14
C GLU A 302 -13.24 14.44 -2.09
N PHE A 303 -14.54 14.36 -2.38
CA PHE A 303 -15.48 13.68 -1.48
C PHE A 303 -15.28 12.17 -1.47
N ASP A 304 -14.95 11.55 -2.61
CA ASP A 304 -14.65 10.12 -2.69
C ASP A 304 -13.38 9.76 -1.90
N ASP A 305 -12.35 10.59 -2.01
CA ASP A 305 -11.10 10.43 -1.25
C ASP A 305 -11.35 10.56 0.26
N GLN A 306 -12.17 11.52 0.69
CA GLN A 306 -12.57 11.63 2.11
C GLN A 306 -13.32 10.39 2.61
N LEU A 307 -14.09 9.70 1.76
CA LEU A 307 -14.79 8.46 2.13
C LEU A 307 -13.85 7.27 2.32
N LEU A 308 -12.65 7.30 1.71
CA LEU A 308 -11.62 6.28 1.90
C LEU A 308 -10.96 6.41 3.29
N GLU A 309 -10.73 7.64 3.73
CA GLU A 309 -10.06 7.94 4.99
C GLU A 309 -11.01 7.92 6.19
N ASN A 310 -12.27 8.33 6.00
CA ASN A 310 -13.20 8.58 7.08
C ASN A 310 -14.34 7.54 7.14
N SER A 311 -14.18 6.54 8.00
CA SER A 311 -15.17 5.48 8.21
C SER A 311 -16.52 6.00 8.76
N LYS A 312 -16.51 7.08 9.55
CA LYS A 312 -17.73 7.73 10.08
C LYS A 312 -18.49 8.43 8.97
N LEU A 313 -17.79 9.12 8.08
CA LEU A 313 -18.38 9.76 6.89
C LEU A 313 -19.02 8.72 5.98
N LYS A 314 -18.32 7.61 5.72
CA LYS A 314 -18.86 6.46 4.96
C LYS A 314 -20.13 5.88 5.57
N ARG A 315 -20.18 5.70 6.90
CA ARG A 315 -21.40 5.26 7.61
C ARG A 315 -22.54 6.26 7.43
N THR A 316 -22.24 7.55 7.55
CA THR A 316 -23.23 8.64 7.42
C THR A 316 -23.79 8.69 6.00
N LEU A 317 -22.94 8.57 4.98
CA LEU A 317 -23.36 8.49 3.59
C LEU A 317 -24.23 7.25 3.32
N LYS A 318 -23.86 6.08 3.86
CA LYS A 318 -24.66 4.86 3.75
C LYS A 318 -26.06 5.04 4.34
N GLN A 319 -26.15 5.66 5.53
CA GLN A 319 -27.45 5.98 6.15
C GLN A 319 -28.26 6.97 5.30
N TYR A 320 -27.61 7.97 4.71
CA TYR A 320 -28.25 8.95 3.82
C TYR A 320 -28.79 8.28 2.56
N ILE A 321 -28.00 7.45 1.88
CA ILE A 321 -28.43 6.67 0.70
C ILE A 321 -29.57 5.70 1.04
N ASN A 322 -29.56 5.10 2.23
CA ASN A 322 -30.66 4.23 2.66
C ASN A 322 -31.99 4.98 2.83
N LYS A 323 -31.98 6.31 3.00
CA LYS A 323 -33.20 7.14 3.03
C LYS A 323 -33.69 7.51 1.62
N VAL A 324 -32.89 7.30 0.58
CA VAL A 324 -33.32 7.53 -0.80
C VAL A 324 -34.43 6.53 -1.15
N GLY A 325 -35.56 7.05 -1.61
CA GLY A 325 -36.71 6.27 -2.04
C GLY A 325 -36.50 5.61 -3.41
N GLY A 326 -37.42 4.73 -3.76
CA GLY A 326 -37.41 3.99 -5.04
C GLY A 326 -38.30 2.77 -4.89
N VAL A 327 -39.29 2.64 -5.77
CA VAL A 327 -40.23 1.50 -5.75
C VAL A 327 -39.51 0.21 -6.15
N ASP A 328 -38.59 0.32 -7.11
CA ASP A 328 -37.76 -0.77 -7.61
C ASP A 328 -36.27 -0.39 -7.56
N TYR A 329 -35.40 -1.39 -7.73
CA TYR A 329 -33.95 -1.21 -7.73
C TYR A 329 -33.48 -0.19 -8.77
N ALA A 330 -34.13 -0.14 -9.95
CA ALA A 330 -33.72 0.74 -11.03
C ALA A 330 -34.05 2.21 -10.73
N LYS A 331 -35.23 2.48 -10.15
CA LYS A 331 -35.67 3.80 -9.70
C LYS A 331 -34.83 4.26 -8.51
N PHE A 332 -34.55 3.36 -7.56
CA PHE A 332 -33.65 3.64 -6.44
C PHE A 332 -32.27 4.09 -6.92
N LEU A 333 -31.61 3.34 -7.81
CA LEU A 333 -30.27 3.68 -8.33
C LEU A 333 -30.28 5.05 -9.01
N ARG A 334 -31.26 5.30 -9.89
CA ARG A 334 -31.37 6.58 -10.60
C ARG A 334 -31.60 7.75 -9.64
N CYS A 335 -32.40 7.56 -8.59
CA CYS A 335 -32.60 8.57 -7.55
C CYS A 335 -31.32 8.79 -6.75
N ALA A 336 -30.67 7.72 -6.29
CA ALA A 336 -29.44 7.80 -5.51
C ALA A 336 -28.33 8.56 -6.24
N PHE A 337 -28.08 8.26 -7.53
CA PHE A 337 -27.09 9.00 -8.31
C PHE A 337 -27.46 10.47 -8.48
N ARG A 338 -28.74 10.80 -8.76
CA ARG A 338 -29.20 12.19 -8.88
C ARG A 338 -29.14 12.97 -7.58
N THR A 339 -29.32 12.30 -6.45
CA THR A 339 -29.12 12.90 -5.13
C THR A 339 -27.64 13.18 -4.90
N MET A 340 -26.74 12.37 -5.47
CA MET A 340 -25.31 12.47 -5.21
C MET A 340 -24.58 13.45 -6.10
N MET A 341 -24.90 13.47 -7.38
CA MET A 341 -24.20 14.28 -8.37
C MET A 341 -25.17 14.79 -9.43
N THR A 342 -24.85 15.93 -10.02
CA THR A 342 -25.64 16.49 -11.10
C THR A 342 -25.38 15.76 -12.42
N ASP A 343 -26.25 15.98 -13.41
CA ASP A 343 -26.09 15.36 -14.74
C ASP A 343 -24.85 15.89 -15.47
N GLU A 344 -24.40 17.12 -15.15
CA GLU A 344 -23.15 17.70 -15.64
C GLU A 344 -21.94 16.90 -15.16
N VAL A 345 -21.91 16.49 -13.88
CA VAL A 345 -20.85 15.63 -13.34
C VAL A 345 -20.95 14.23 -13.91
N ALA A 346 -22.16 13.68 -14.00
CA ALA A 346 -22.39 12.35 -14.58
C ALA A 346 -21.93 12.25 -16.05
N LEU A 347 -21.90 13.36 -16.79
CA LEU A 347 -21.39 13.43 -18.16
C LEU A 347 -19.86 13.38 -18.25
N GLN A 348 -19.16 13.77 -17.19
CA GLN A 348 -17.69 13.78 -17.13
C GLN A 348 -17.09 12.42 -16.75
N VAL A 349 -17.90 11.51 -16.20
CA VAL A 349 -17.51 10.13 -15.90
C VAL A 349 -18.08 9.16 -16.94
N THR A 350 -17.46 7.99 -17.06
CA THR A 350 -17.96 6.92 -17.92
C THR A 350 -18.13 5.62 -17.14
N TRP A 351 -18.86 4.65 -17.70
CA TRP A 351 -19.09 3.38 -17.03
C TRP A 351 -17.82 2.51 -16.89
N ARG A 352 -16.96 2.47 -17.92
CA ARG A 352 -15.75 1.63 -17.96
C ARG A 352 -14.45 2.41 -17.85
N GLY A 353 -14.49 3.74 -17.92
CA GLY A 353 -13.30 4.56 -18.13
C GLY A 353 -12.95 4.69 -19.61
N THR A 354 -12.36 5.81 -19.98
CA THR A 354 -11.67 6.05 -21.26
C THR A 354 -10.35 6.76 -20.97
N LYS A 355 -9.52 7.00 -22.00
CA LYS A 355 -8.26 7.76 -21.83
C LYS A 355 -8.49 9.17 -21.24
N GLU A 356 -9.65 9.76 -21.51
CA GLU A 356 -9.98 11.13 -21.10
C GLU A 356 -10.88 11.20 -19.86
N LYS A 357 -11.68 10.16 -19.60
CA LYS A 357 -12.73 10.18 -18.56
C LYS A 357 -12.58 8.99 -17.62
N GLN A 358 -12.65 9.26 -16.33
CA GLN A 358 -12.56 8.23 -15.31
C GLN A 358 -13.77 7.28 -15.31
N SER A 359 -13.54 6.07 -14.81
CA SER A 359 -14.58 5.08 -14.59
C SER A 359 -15.32 5.35 -13.28
N ILE A 360 -16.65 5.48 -13.33
CA ILE A 360 -17.46 5.61 -12.11
C ILE A 360 -17.35 4.37 -11.21
N GLN A 361 -16.99 3.22 -11.79
CA GLN A 361 -16.82 1.98 -11.04
C GLN A 361 -15.65 2.04 -10.07
N GLU A 362 -14.74 2.99 -10.22
CA GLU A 362 -13.61 3.16 -9.31
C GLU A 362 -13.92 4.06 -8.10
N PHE A 363 -15.09 4.72 -8.08
CA PHE A 363 -15.47 5.60 -6.99
C PHE A 363 -16.10 4.80 -5.84
N THR A 364 -15.67 5.09 -4.62
CA THR A 364 -16.23 4.56 -3.37
C THR A 364 -17.74 4.85 -3.25
N ILE A 365 -18.19 6.03 -3.68
CA ILE A 365 -19.61 6.42 -3.71
C ILE A 365 -20.43 5.43 -4.52
N PHE A 366 -19.93 5.01 -5.69
CA PHE A 366 -20.61 4.02 -6.53
C PHE A 366 -20.80 2.70 -5.79
N HIS A 367 -19.76 2.21 -5.12
CA HIS A 367 -19.84 0.97 -4.34
C HIS A 367 -20.83 1.08 -3.18
N ILE A 368 -20.86 2.22 -2.47
CA ILE A 368 -21.81 2.45 -1.37
C ILE A 368 -23.26 2.38 -1.90
N ILE A 369 -23.54 3.03 -3.03
CA ILE A 369 -24.87 3.03 -3.66
C ILE A 369 -25.26 1.62 -4.12
N ARG A 370 -24.34 0.92 -4.79
CA ARG A 370 -24.56 -0.45 -5.27
C ARG A 370 -24.83 -1.40 -4.11
N ASP A 371 -24.02 -1.35 -3.06
CA ASP A 371 -24.16 -2.24 -1.91
C ASP A 371 -25.46 -1.94 -1.13
N ALA A 372 -25.87 -0.66 -1.06
CA ALA A 372 -27.18 -0.29 -0.52
C ALA A 372 -28.34 -0.81 -1.38
N CYS A 373 -28.19 -0.79 -2.71
CA CYS A 373 -29.17 -1.35 -3.63
C CYS A 373 -29.32 -2.87 -3.45
N CYS A 374 -28.20 -3.62 -3.44
CA CYS A 374 -28.22 -5.07 -3.21
C CYS A 374 -28.83 -5.44 -1.85
N ALA A 375 -28.61 -4.62 -0.82
CA ALA A 375 -29.20 -4.86 0.50
C ALA A 375 -30.72 -4.59 0.55
N LYS A 376 -31.21 -3.61 -0.23
CA LYS A 376 -32.64 -3.28 -0.31
C LYS A 376 -33.43 -4.19 -1.25
N PHE A 377 -32.80 -4.62 -2.34
CA PHE A 377 -33.43 -5.36 -3.44
C PHE A 377 -32.61 -6.64 -3.71
N PRO A 378 -32.67 -7.64 -2.81
CA PRO A 378 -31.89 -8.88 -2.93
C PRO A 378 -32.27 -9.72 -4.16
N GLU A 379 -33.45 -9.50 -4.73
CA GLU A 379 -33.94 -10.15 -5.95
C GLU A 379 -33.24 -9.68 -7.22
N ALA A 380 -32.64 -8.48 -7.20
CA ALA A 380 -32.00 -7.90 -8.37
C ALA A 380 -30.62 -8.53 -8.61
N THR A 381 -30.37 -9.00 -9.83
CA THR A 381 -29.06 -9.56 -10.17
C THR A 381 -28.02 -8.45 -10.34
N LYS A 382 -26.74 -8.77 -10.07
CA LYS A 382 -25.62 -7.85 -10.28
C LYS A 382 -25.56 -7.32 -11.72
N SER A 383 -25.93 -8.15 -12.70
CA SER A 383 -25.95 -7.77 -14.12
C SER A 383 -27.00 -6.70 -14.41
N GLU A 384 -28.21 -6.85 -13.86
CA GLU A 384 -29.30 -5.89 -14.02
C GLU A 384 -28.97 -4.55 -13.34
N ILE A 385 -28.44 -4.59 -12.13
CA ILE A 385 -27.98 -3.39 -11.41
C ILE A 385 -26.94 -2.65 -12.25
N ASN A 386 -25.93 -3.36 -12.75
CA ASN A 386 -24.88 -2.78 -13.59
C ASN A 386 -25.43 -2.16 -14.88
N LYS A 387 -26.41 -2.82 -15.52
CA LYS A 387 -27.07 -2.29 -16.72
C LYS A 387 -27.80 -0.97 -16.43
N VAL A 388 -28.49 -0.87 -15.30
CA VAL A 388 -29.16 0.39 -14.90
C VAL A 388 -28.13 1.49 -14.64
N CYS A 389 -27.07 1.19 -13.89
CA CYS A 389 -26.01 2.17 -13.61
C CYS A 389 -25.34 2.63 -14.91
N GLN A 390 -24.97 1.72 -15.81
CA GLN A 390 -24.40 2.04 -17.11
C GLN A 390 -25.32 2.97 -17.91
N ASN A 391 -26.61 2.64 -18.02
CA ASN A 391 -27.59 3.48 -18.72
C ASN A 391 -27.73 4.86 -18.06
N HIS A 392 -27.61 4.95 -16.73
CA HIS A 392 -27.66 6.23 -16.03
C HIS A 392 -26.54 7.18 -16.48
N PHE A 393 -25.31 6.71 -16.64
CA PHE A 393 -24.21 7.55 -17.10
C PHE A 393 -24.25 7.77 -18.61
N LEU A 394 -24.61 6.75 -19.40
CA LEU A 394 -24.73 6.85 -20.85
C LEU A 394 -25.72 7.94 -21.28
N TYR A 395 -26.90 8.00 -20.65
CA TYR A 395 -27.95 8.95 -21.00
C TYR A 395 -27.83 10.31 -20.28
N ALA A 396 -26.71 10.62 -19.61
CA ALA A 396 -26.54 11.90 -18.91
C ALA A 396 -26.65 13.09 -19.88
N LYS A 397 -26.05 12.99 -21.06
CA LYS A 397 -26.10 14.02 -22.12
C LYS A 397 -27.54 14.31 -22.57
N ASP A 398 -28.34 13.27 -22.78
CA ASP A 398 -29.72 13.41 -23.24
C ASP A 398 -30.63 13.99 -22.16
N ARG A 399 -30.38 13.67 -20.89
CA ARG A 399 -31.08 14.30 -19.77
C ARG A 399 -30.81 15.80 -19.67
N LEU A 400 -29.57 16.22 -19.91
CA LEU A 400 -29.21 17.65 -19.95
C LEU A 400 -29.91 18.37 -21.10
N LYS A 401 -29.87 17.80 -22.31
CA LYS A 401 -30.59 18.37 -23.47
C LYS A 401 -32.09 18.48 -23.26
N LYS A 402 -32.69 17.49 -22.58
CA LYS A 402 -34.12 17.53 -22.26
C LYS A 402 -34.43 18.61 -21.23
N ARG A 403 -33.54 18.84 -20.25
CA ARG A 403 -33.70 19.89 -19.23
C ARG A 403 -33.56 21.29 -19.83
N SER A 404 -32.67 21.50 -20.80
CA SER A 404 -32.47 22.82 -21.43
C SER A 404 -33.58 23.22 -22.42
N ARG A 405 -34.52 22.33 -22.73
CA ARG A 405 -35.68 22.58 -23.60
C ARG A 405 -36.96 22.91 -22.83
N ILE A 406 -36.92 22.74 -21.52
CA ILE A 406 -37.96 23.11 -20.56
C ILE A 406 -37.52 24.44 -19.97
#